data_AF-A0A2X3CQ97-F1
#
_entry.id   AF-A0A2X3CQ97-F1
#
_cell.length_a   1.000
_cell.length_b   1.000
_cell.length_c   1.000
_cell.angle_alpha   90.00
_cell.angle_beta   90.00
_cell.angle_gamma   90.00
#
_symmetry.space_group_name_H-M   'P 1'
#
loop_
_entity.id
_entity.type
_entity.pdbx_description
1 polymer ?
#
loop_
_entity_poly.entity_id
_entity_poly.type
_entity_poly.pdbx_seq_one_letter_code
_entity_poly.pdbx_strand_id
1 'polypeptide(L)'
;MAAASGLESVPPAQRNPLLTTSWGTGELIRHALDAGVRQIIIGIGGSATNDGGAGMAQALGAKLLTAEGQQIASGGGALETLALIDLSELDSRLADCRIDVACDVTNPLTGPQGASAVFGPQKRGDGADDRPARQRPAALCPDYRPRFRYRRAEP
;
A
#
# COMPACT_ATOMS: atom_id res chain seq x y z
N MET A 1 1.64 -1.84 10.18
CA MET A 1 1.06 -0.77 9.33
C MET A 1 0.33 0.29 10.14
N ALA A 2 -0.70 -0.04 10.94
CA ALA A 2 -1.60 0.95 11.53
C ALA A 2 -0.90 2.08 12.31
N ALA A 3 0.23 1.80 12.98
CA ALA A 3 1.02 2.83 13.66
C ALA A 3 1.45 4.01 12.76
N ALA A 4 1.67 3.78 11.46
CA ALA A 4 2.08 4.82 10.51
C ALA A 4 1.00 5.20 9.48
N SER A 5 0.04 4.32 9.23
CA SER A 5 -0.96 4.48 8.15
C SER A 5 -2.36 4.01 8.58
N GLY A 6 -2.66 4.12 9.87
CA GLY A 6 -3.86 3.58 10.49
C GLY A 6 -5.06 4.52 10.49
N LEU A 7 -6.25 3.93 10.54
CA LEU A 7 -7.53 4.64 10.57
C LEU A 7 -7.73 5.49 11.84
N GLU A 8 -7.09 5.09 12.94
CA GLU A 8 -7.09 5.82 14.22
C GLU A 8 -6.20 7.07 14.17
N SER A 9 -5.21 7.11 13.28
CA SER A 9 -4.35 8.28 13.06
C SER A 9 -5.05 9.39 12.26
N VAL A 10 -6.25 9.14 11.73
CA VAL A 10 -7.00 10.08 10.90
C VAL A 10 -8.35 10.40 11.56
N PRO A 11 -8.57 11.65 12.01
CA PRO A 11 -9.85 12.08 12.56
C PRO A 11 -11.00 11.79 11.58
N PRO A 12 -12.20 11.39 12.03
CA PRO A 12 -13.31 11.03 11.14
C PRO A 12 -13.58 12.06 10.04
N ALA A 13 -13.60 13.34 10.37
CA ALA A 13 -13.84 14.43 9.41
C ALA A 13 -12.75 14.60 8.33
N GLN A 14 -11.58 13.99 8.50
CA GLN A 14 -10.44 14.09 7.56
C GLN A 14 -10.19 12.79 6.79
N ARG A 15 -11.02 11.77 7.01
CA ARG A 15 -10.86 10.47 6.37
C ARG A 15 -11.19 10.55 4.88
N ASN A 16 -10.15 10.46 4.06
CA ASN A 16 -10.31 10.43 2.61
C ASN A 16 -9.34 9.40 1.98
N PRO A 17 -9.83 8.22 1.57
CA PRO A 17 -8.99 7.16 1.03
C PRO A 17 -8.35 7.52 -0.33
N LEU A 18 -8.82 8.58 -1.00
CA LEU A 18 -8.19 9.11 -2.20
C LEU A 18 -6.90 9.89 -1.90
N LEU A 19 -6.74 10.39 -0.67
CA LEU A 19 -5.61 11.23 -0.25
C LEU A 19 -4.65 10.50 0.71
N THR A 20 -5.17 9.63 1.57
CA THR A 20 -4.36 8.90 2.56
C THR A 20 -3.31 8.01 1.89
N THR A 21 -2.08 8.02 2.42
CA THR A 21 -0.93 7.33 1.85
C THR A 21 -0.35 6.28 2.80
N SER A 22 0.17 5.20 2.23
CA SER A 22 0.90 4.14 2.94
C SER A 22 2.40 4.43 3.13
N TRP A 23 2.87 5.63 2.77
CA TRP A 23 4.28 6.04 2.81
C TRP A 23 5.00 5.69 4.12
N GLY A 24 4.42 6.07 5.26
CA GLY A 24 5.01 5.80 6.57
C GLY A 24 5.20 4.31 6.89
N THR A 25 4.37 3.43 6.30
CA THR A 25 4.61 1.98 6.40
C THR A 25 5.89 1.57 5.66
N GLY A 26 6.18 2.17 4.49
CA GLY A 26 7.44 1.95 3.79
C GLY A 26 8.65 2.49 4.57
N GLU A 27 8.50 3.62 5.27
CA GLU A 27 9.56 4.14 6.14
C GLU A 27 9.87 3.20 7.31
N LEU A 28 8.85 2.63 7.95
CA LEU A 28 9.04 1.62 9.01
C LEU A 28 9.77 0.36 8.48
N ILE A 29 9.43 -0.09 7.27
CA ILE A 29 10.12 -1.20 6.63
C ILE A 29 11.59 -0.83 6.37
N ARG A 30 11.85 0.35 5.81
CA ARG A 30 13.21 0.84 5.55
C ARG A 30 14.03 0.89 6.85
N HIS A 31 13.48 1.44 7.92
CA HIS A 31 14.14 1.47 9.22
C HIS A 31 14.46 0.07 9.77
N ALA A 32 13.55 -0.90 9.57
CA ALA A 32 13.82 -2.28 9.95
C ALA A 32 14.99 -2.87 9.12
N LEU A 33 15.01 -2.62 7.81
CA LEU A 33 16.10 -3.03 6.92
C LEU A 33 17.44 -2.36 7.30
N ASP A 34 17.40 -1.09 7.72
CA ASP A 34 18.57 -0.34 8.21
C ASP A 34 19.15 -0.97 9.49
N ALA A 35 18.29 -1.54 10.35
CA ALA A 35 18.71 -2.33 11.50
C ALA A 35 19.26 -3.71 11.14
N GLY A 36 19.35 -4.05 9.85
CA GLY A 36 19.95 -5.30 9.36
C GLY A 36 19.06 -6.52 9.55
N VAL A 37 17.77 -6.36 9.86
CA VAL A 37 16.87 -7.51 10.02
C VAL A 37 16.74 -8.29 8.71
N ARG A 38 16.54 -9.60 8.84
CA ARG A 38 16.35 -10.51 7.69
C ARG A 38 14.95 -11.11 7.65
N GLN A 39 14.13 -10.82 8.66
CA GLN A 39 12.74 -11.27 8.76
C GLN A 39 11.89 -10.12 9.30
N ILE A 40 10.81 -9.80 8.61
CA ILE A 40 9.82 -8.79 9.01
C ILE A 40 8.45 -9.46 9.00
N ILE A 41 7.70 -9.28 10.09
CA ILE A 41 6.28 -9.64 10.16
C ILE A 41 5.48 -8.34 10.14
N ILE A 42 4.56 -8.22 9.19
CA ILE A 42 3.74 -7.01 9.01
C ILE A 42 2.28 -7.34 9.26
N GLY A 43 1.70 -6.76 10.31
CA GLY A 43 0.25 -6.68 10.48
C GLY A 43 -0.35 -5.57 9.60
N ILE A 44 -1.33 -5.93 8.77
CA ILE A 44 -1.98 -5.02 7.80
C ILE A 44 -3.44 -4.65 8.12
N GLY A 45 -3.93 -5.00 9.31
CA GLY A 45 -5.23 -4.56 9.79
C GLY A 45 -5.28 -3.05 10.11
N GLY A 46 -6.49 -2.48 10.14
CA GLY A 46 -6.75 -1.12 10.65
C GLY A 46 -6.23 0.02 9.78
N SER A 47 -6.05 -0.16 8.47
CA SER A 47 -5.51 0.88 7.58
C SER A 47 -6.51 2.01 7.28
N ALA A 48 -6.01 3.24 7.20
CA ALA A 48 -6.74 4.38 6.63
C ALA A 48 -6.68 4.40 5.09
N THR A 49 -5.69 3.71 4.53
CA THR A 49 -5.24 3.91 3.15
C THR A 49 -6.00 3.06 2.14
N ASN A 50 -6.12 3.57 0.91
CA ASN A 50 -6.61 2.81 -0.23
C ASN A 50 -5.78 3.08 -1.49
N ASP A 51 -4.48 3.32 -1.30
CA ASP A 51 -3.49 3.65 -2.33
C ASP A 51 -2.83 2.42 -2.96
N GLY A 52 -3.36 1.22 -2.71
CA GLY A 52 -2.80 -0.03 -3.24
C GLY A 52 -1.36 -0.32 -2.80
N GLY A 53 -0.87 0.33 -1.73
CA GLY A 53 0.52 0.24 -1.31
C GLY A 53 1.49 1.11 -2.12
N ALA A 54 0.99 2.03 -2.95
CA ALA A 54 1.82 2.91 -3.77
C ALA A 54 2.78 3.76 -2.93
N GLY A 55 2.29 4.40 -1.87
CA GLY A 55 3.13 5.21 -0.98
C GLY A 55 4.23 4.38 -0.33
N MET A 56 3.91 3.16 0.15
CA MET A 56 4.87 2.22 0.72
C MET A 56 5.96 1.84 -0.31
N ALA A 57 5.57 1.52 -1.54
CA ALA A 57 6.52 1.18 -2.60
C ALA A 57 7.43 2.36 -2.96
N GLN A 58 6.87 3.57 -3.07
CA GLN A 58 7.66 4.79 -3.35
C GLN A 58 8.66 5.11 -2.23
N ALA A 59 8.25 4.96 -0.96
CA ALA A 59 9.15 5.15 0.18
C ALA A 59 10.32 4.14 0.21
N LEU A 60 10.14 2.99 -0.43
CA LEU A 60 11.15 1.94 -0.60
C LEU A 60 11.94 2.06 -1.91
N GLY A 61 11.75 3.14 -2.69
CA GLY A 61 12.53 3.42 -3.89
C GLY A 61 11.89 3.03 -5.22
N ALA A 62 10.66 2.47 -5.23
CA ALA A 62 9.93 2.29 -6.48
C ALA A 62 9.54 3.64 -7.09
N LYS A 63 9.65 3.75 -8.42
CA LYS A 63 9.16 4.90 -9.17
C LYS A 63 7.82 4.55 -9.80
N LEU A 64 6.76 5.23 -9.35
CA LEU A 64 5.41 5.07 -9.88
C LEU A 64 5.13 6.32 -10.71
N LEU A 65 5.13 6.18 -12.04
CA LEU A 65 5.21 7.31 -12.95
C LEU A 65 3.92 7.50 -13.77
N THR A 66 3.60 8.75 -14.08
CA THR A 66 2.58 9.15 -15.06
C THR A 66 3.05 8.91 -16.49
N ALA A 67 2.18 9.13 -17.48
CA ALA A 67 2.53 9.00 -18.89
C ALA A 67 3.62 10.01 -19.32
N GLU A 68 3.73 11.12 -18.60
CA GLU A 68 4.73 12.19 -18.78
C GLU A 68 6.04 11.90 -18.02
N GLY A 69 6.16 10.72 -17.40
CA GLY A 69 7.36 10.31 -16.65
C GLY A 69 7.52 10.99 -15.29
N GLN A 70 6.48 11.64 -14.76
CA GLN A 70 6.52 12.27 -13.43
C GLN A 70 6.05 11.30 -12.35
N GLN A 71 6.53 11.43 -11.12
CA GLN A 71 6.00 10.63 -9.99
C GLN A 71 4.51 10.92 -9.78
N ILE A 72 3.72 9.88 -9.57
CA ILE A 72 2.31 10.04 -9.18
C ILE A 72 2.24 10.74 -7.81
N ALA A 73 1.18 11.51 -7.61
CA ALA A 73 0.87 12.11 -6.32
C ALA A 73 0.58 11.04 -5.24
N SER A 74 0.45 11.47 -3.99
CA SER A 74 0.06 10.59 -2.89
C SER A 74 -1.42 10.21 -2.94
N GLY A 75 -1.75 9.05 -2.36
CA GLY A 75 -3.11 8.61 -2.12
C GLY A 75 -3.73 7.79 -3.25
N GLY A 76 -4.87 7.15 -2.97
CA GLY A 76 -5.53 6.25 -3.90
C GLY A 76 -6.12 6.91 -5.14
N GLY A 77 -6.36 8.23 -5.12
CA GLY A 77 -6.81 8.96 -6.30
C GLY A 77 -5.71 9.09 -7.36
N ALA A 78 -4.45 9.22 -6.94
CA ALA A 78 -3.31 9.36 -7.84
C ALA A 78 -3.03 8.08 -8.66
N LEU A 79 -3.55 6.93 -8.21
CA LEU A 79 -3.50 5.70 -8.97
C LEU A 79 -4.22 5.78 -10.31
N GLU A 80 -5.04 6.80 -10.58
CA GLU A 80 -5.66 7.02 -11.90
C GLU A 80 -4.63 7.49 -12.95
N THR A 81 -3.55 8.17 -12.55
CA THR A 81 -2.54 8.70 -13.47
C THR A 81 -1.36 7.76 -13.69
N LEU A 82 -1.25 6.68 -12.91
CA LEU A 82 -0.19 5.68 -13.04
C LEU A 82 -0.12 5.09 -14.45
N ALA A 83 1.04 5.17 -15.10
CA ALA A 83 1.30 4.64 -16.42
C ALA A 83 2.45 3.61 -16.41
N LEU A 84 3.48 3.83 -15.58
CA LEU A 84 4.66 2.98 -15.50
C LEU A 84 5.08 2.73 -14.06
N ILE A 85 5.55 1.50 -13.79
CA ILE A 85 6.20 1.14 -12.54
C ILE A 85 7.64 0.76 -12.87
N ASP A 86 8.58 1.51 -12.31
CA ASP A 86 10.01 1.25 -12.40
C ASP A 86 10.53 0.85 -11.01
N LEU A 87 11.12 -0.35 -10.93
CA LEU A 87 11.64 -0.95 -9.70
C LEU A 87 13.18 -0.95 -9.65
N SER A 88 13.85 -0.28 -10.59
CA SER A 88 15.32 -0.26 -10.70
C SER A 88 16.02 0.29 -9.44
N GLU A 89 15.35 1.19 -8.72
CA GLU A 89 15.83 1.80 -7.47
C GLU A 89 15.11 1.26 -6.22
N LEU A 90 14.29 0.22 -6.36
CA LEU A 90 13.67 -0.44 -5.22
C LEU A 90 14.76 -1.01 -4.29
N ASP A 91 14.59 -0.82 -2.99
CA ASP A 91 15.55 -1.24 -1.96
C ASP A 91 15.90 -2.72 -2.12
N SER A 92 17.13 -2.99 -2.57
CA SER A 92 17.59 -4.32 -2.94
C SER A 92 17.59 -5.30 -1.77
N ARG A 93 17.63 -4.80 -0.53
CA ARG A 93 17.57 -5.64 0.69
C ARG A 93 16.23 -6.35 0.84
N LEU A 94 15.18 -5.86 0.18
CA LEU A 94 13.87 -6.53 0.14
C LEU A 94 13.93 -7.91 -0.51
N ALA A 95 14.85 -8.13 -1.46
CA ALA A 95 15.03 -9.43 -2.11
C ALA A 95 15.56 -10.51 -1.14
N ASP A 96 16.41 -10.10 -0.20
CA ASP A 96 17.05 -10.97 0.78
C ASP A 96 16.28 -11.04 2.11
N CYS A 97 15.37 -10.10 2.36
CA CYS A 97 14.54 -10.06 3.55
C CYS A 97 13.28 -10.92 3.36
N ARG A 98 13.03 -11.84 4.29
CA ARG A 98 11.75 -12.55 4.34
C ARG A 98 10.69 -11.63 4.94
N ILE A 99 9.58 -11.44 4.23
CA ILE A 99 8.47 -10.62 4.72
C ILE A 99 7.20 -11.47 4.80
N ASP A 100 6.76 -11.75 6.02
CA ASP A 100 5.49 -12.42 6.29
C ASP A 100 4.42 -11.34 6.58
N VAL A 101 3.30 -11.40 5.85
CA VAL A 101 2.19 -10.45 6.00
C VAL A 101 1.03 -11.17 6.70
N ALA A 102 0.65 -10.69 7.88
CA ALA A 102 -0.50 -11.20 8.61
C ALA A 102 -1.78 -10.61 8.00
N CYS A 103 -2.53 -11.45 7.29
CA CYS A 103 -3.77 -11.10 6.59
C CYS A 103 -4.86 -12.08 7.00
N ASP A 104 -5.97 -11.57 7.54
CA ASP A 104 -7.12 -12.32 8.02
C ASP A 104 -8.24 -12.45 6.99
N VAL A 105 -8.12 -11.76 5.84
CA VAL A 105 -9.12 -11.72 4.77
C VAL A 105 -8.60 -12.31 3.46
N THR A 106 -9.52 -12.77 2.61
CA THR A 106 -9.22 -13.37 1.29
C THR A 106 -9.63 -12.49 0.11
N ASN A 107 -10.04 -11.25 0.39
CA ASN A 107 -10.52 -10.31 -0.62
C ASN A 107 -9.42 -10.01 -1.66
N PRO A 108 -9.74 -10.06 -2.97
CA PRO A 108 -8.79 -9.68 -4.01
C PRO A 108 -8.50 -8.17 -3.99
N LEU A 109 -7.53 -7.75 -4.80
CA LEU A 109 -7.25 -6.32 -5.00
C LEU A 109 -8.45 -5.59 -5.63
N THR A 110 -9.01 -6.15 -6.71
CA THR A 110 -10.05 -5.51 -7.52
C THR A 110 -11.32 -6.35 -7.64
N GLY A 111 -12.39 -5.74 -8.17
CA GLY A 111 -13.68 -6.39 -8.40
C GLY A 111 -14.70 -6.15 -7.27
N PRO A 112 -15.89 -6.77 -7.35
CA PRO A 112 -16.99 -6.54 -6.40
C PRO A 112 -16.66 -6.91 -4.96
N GLN A 113 -15.76 -7.88 -4.77
CA GLN A 113 -15.22 -8.27 -3.45
C GLN A 113 -13.83 -7.68 -3.19
N GLY A 114 -13.39 -6.74 -4.02
CA GLY A 114 -12.06 -6.13 -3.96
C GLY A 114 -11.89 -5.17 -2.79
N ALA A 115 -10.64 -4.80 -2.51
CA ALA A 115 -10.30 -4.00 -1.34
C ALA A 115 -11.03 -2.65 -1.29
N SER A 116 -11.12 -1.93 -2.42
CA SER A 116 -11.87 -0.66 -2.49
C SER A 116 -13.38 -0.83 -2.24
N ALA A 117 -13.97 -1.91 -2.73
CA ALA A 117 -15.42 -2.15 -2.60
C ALA A 117 -15.79 -2.56 -1.17
N VAL A 118 -15.00 -3.43 -0.55
CA VAL A 118 -15.31 -4.02 0.77
C VAL A 118 -14.81 -3.14 1.92
N PHE A 119 -13.59 -2.63 1.84
CA PHE A 119 -12.96 -1.89 2.94
C PHE A 119 -12.90 -0.38 2.71
N GLY A 120 -13.21 0.11 1.51
CA GLY A 120 -13.25 1.53 1.21
C GLY A 120 -14.28 2.32 2.05
N PRO A 121 -15.53 1.85 2.22
CA PRO A 121 -16.56 2.60 2.93
C PRO A 121 -16.18 2.99 4.36
N GLN A 122 -15.60 2.07 5.14
CA GLN A 122 -15.17 2.34 6.52
C GLN A 122 -13.99 3.31 6.64
N LYS A 123 -13.27 3.58 5.53
CA LYS A 123 -12.11 4.48 5.49
C LYS A 123 -12.48 5.92 5.14
N ARG A 124 -13.77 6.24 5.01
CA ARG A 124 -14.28 7.56 4.63
C ARG A 124 -14.83 8.31 5.83
N GLY A 125 -14.74 9.63 5.74
CA GLY A 125 -15.40 10.58 6.61
C GLY A 125 -16.63 11.18 5.96
N ASP A 126 -17.46 11.83 6.77
CA ASP A 126 -18.63 12.57 6.27
C ASP A 126 -18.19 13.65 5.27
N GLY A 127 -18.79 13.63 4.08
CA GLY A 127 -18.49 14.59 3.00
C GLY A 127 -17.21 14.30 2.21
N ALA A 128 -16.54 13.17 2.43
CA ALA A 128 -15.45 12.72 1.56
C ALA A 128 -15.99 12.33 0.17
N ASP A 129 -15.18 12.52 -0.88
CA ASP A 129 -15.54 12.10 -2.25
C ASP A 129 -15.92 10.60 -2.28
N ASP A 130 -17.15 10.29 -2.67
CA ASP A 130 -17.71 8.94 -2.67
C ASP A 130 -17.12 8.02 -3.74
N ARG A 131 -16.37 8.57 -4.71
CA ARG A 131 -15.76 7.76 -5.76
C ARG A 131 -14.78 6.73 -5.17
N PRO A 132 -14.89 5.45 -5.56
CA PRO A 132 -13.95 4.43 -5.10
C PRO A 132 -12.54 4.74 -5.62
N ALA A 133 -11.51 4.58 -4.78
CA ALA A 133 -10.15 4.61 -5.28
C ALA A 133 -9.97 3.46 -6.28
N ARG A 134 -9.56 3.78 -7.51
CA ARG A 134 -9.40 2.78 -8.57
C ARG A 134 -8.08 2.04 -8.35
N GLN A 135 -8.17 0.90 -7.69
CA GLN A 135 -7.04 -0.01 -7.65
C GLN A 135 -6.90 -0.68 -9.01
N ARG A 136 -5.71 -0.60 -9.59
CA ARG A 136 -5.34 -1.37 -10.77
C ARG A 136 -4.43 -2.51 -10.31
N PRO A 137 -4.58 -3.73 -10.84
CA PRO A 137 -3.48 -4.67 -10.80
C PRO A 137 -2.32 -3.94 -11.48
N ALA A 138 -1.31 -3.56 -10.70
CA ALA A 138 -0.04 -3.19 -11.28
C ALA A 138 0.30 -4.30 -12.29
N ALA A 139 0.63 -3.92 -13.53
CA ALA A 139 1.42 -4.81 -14.37
C ALA A 139 2.74 -4.97 -13.62
N LEU A 140 2.76 -5.90 -12.67
CA LEU A 140 3.93 -6.28 -11.91
C LEU A 140 5.00 -6.55 -12.95
N CYS A 141 6.16 -5.92 -12.78
CA CYS A 141 7.36 -6.31 -13.51
C CYS A 141 7.42 -7.85 -13.42
N PRO A 142 7.33 -8.58 -14.55
CA PRO A 142 7.20 -10.04 -14.54
C PRO A 142 8.30 -10.74 -13.74
N ASP A 143 9.45 -10.06 -13.64
CA ASP A 143 10.69 -10.51 -13.03
C ASP A 143 10.77 -10.24 -11.51
N TYR A 144 9.94 -9.35 -10.96
CA TYR A 144 9.92 -9.11 -9.51
C TYR A 144 9.03 -10.14 -8.81
N ARG A 145 9.66 -11.13 -8.17
CA ARG A 145 9.03 -12.14 -7.33
C ARG A 145 9.29 -11.81 -5.86
N PRO A 146 8.55 -10.88 -5.23
CA PRO A 146 8.74 -10.64 -3.83
C PRO A 146 8.35 -11.89 -3.04
N ARG A 147 9.14 -12.27 -2.04
CA ARG A 147 8.82 -13.37 -1.13
C ARG A 147 7.84 -12.92 -0.04
N PHE A 148 6.75 -12.25 -0.43
CA PHE A 148 5.65 -11.99 0.50
C PHE A 148 4.91 -13.30 0.73
N ARG A 149 4.87 -13.73 1.98
CA ARG A 149 4.03 -14.85 2.41
C ARG A 149 2.85 -14.29 3.17
N TYR A 150 1.67 -14.39 2.57
CA TYR A 150 0.43 -14.13 3.27
C TYR A 150 0.17 -15.29 4.21
N ARG A 151 0.26 -15.02 5.52
CA ARG A 151 -0.11 -15.97 6.56
C ARG A 151 -1.45 -15.54 7.11
N ARG A 152 -2.39 -16.49 7.16
CA ARG A 152 -3.61 -16.29 7.92
C ARG A 152 -3.22 -16.07 9.37
N ALA A 153 -3.68 -14.98 9.96
CA ALA A 153 -3.61 -14.83 11.41
C ALA A 153 -4.58 -15.87 11.98
N GLU A 154 -4.06 -16.96 12.54
CA GLU A 154 -4.87 -17.86 13.36
C GLU A 154 -5.00 -17.23 14.76
N PRO A 155 -6.19 -17.30 15.39
CA PRO A 155 -6.44 -16.72 16.71
C PRO A 155 -5.63 -17.38 17.83
#